data_AF-A0A3D3LGV5-F1
#
_entry.id   AF-A0A3D3LGV5-F1
#
_cell.length_a   1.000
_cell.length_b   1.000
_cell.length_c   1.000
_cell.angle_alpha   90.00
_cell.angle_beta   90.00
_cell.angle_gamma   90.00
#
_symmetry.space_group_name_H-M   'P 1'
#
loop_
_entity.id
_entity.type
_entity.pdbx_description
1 polymer ?
#
loop_
_entity_poly.entity_id
_entity_poly.type
_entity_poly.pdbx_seq_one_letter_code
_entity_poly.pdbx_strand_id
1 'polypeptide(L)'
;MTRRLAILSFLLALASCGPVDRDGARLSTYENDATEALVREMLRTLPDLNPGVPKSHSISLGEIVPKRDFTPASVPFFKRFEDTGLRIVSAAVLTTTPPDNIIIDPELRVAAYIVQIRHMKQTAPGRWEYEAGWSYKKLFQRKKWTVTAANGSHKIEAGEVLDGNLE
;
A
#
# COMPACT_ATOMS: atom_id res chain seq x y z
N MET A 1 -27.11 6.45 39.52
CA MET A 1 -26.83 5.44 38.47
C MET A 1 -26.57 6.04 37.08
N THR A 2 -26.59 7.37 36.89
CA THR A 2 -26.38 8.04 35.58
C THR A 2 -24.91 8.25 35.19
N ARG A 3 -23.96 8.18 36.14
CA ARG A 3 -22.53 8.46 35.89
C ARG A 3 -21.75 7.31 35.22
N ARG A 4 -22.24 6.07 35.32
CA ARG A 4 -21.57 4.88 34.73
C ARG A 4 -21.90 4.67 33.25
N LEU A 5 -23.09 5.10 32.80
CA LEU A 5 -23.48 5.04 31.38
C LEU A 5 -22.73 6.08 30.52
N ALA A 6 -22.37 7.24 31.08
CA ALA A 6 -21.62 8.27 30.35
C ALA A 6 -20.18 7.84 29.99
N ILE A 7 -19.57 6.95 30.79
CA ILE A 7 -18.17 6.50 30.58
C ILE A 7 -18.09 5.45 29.45
N LEU A 8 -19.10 4.60 29.29
CA LEU A 8 -19.14 3.63 28.19
C LEU A 8 -19.35 4.30 26.82
N SER A 9 -20.14 5.37 26.75
CA SER A 9 -20.34 6.11 25.50
C SER A 9 -19.07 6.86 25.05
N PHE A 10 -18.21 7.29 25.98
CA PHE A 10 -16.94 7.93 25.65
C PHE A 10 -15.89 6.94 25.14
N LEU A 11 -15.87 5.70 25.64
CA LEU A 11 -14.91 4.67 25.19
C LEU A 11 -15.15 4.19 23.76
N LEU A 12 -16.41 4.23 23.28
CA LEU A 12 -16.75 3.91 21.89
C LEU A 12 -16.36 5.01 20.89
N ALA A 13 -16.15 6.25 21.36
CA ALA A 13 -15.74 7.37 20.52
C ALA A 13 -14.23 7.38 20.19
N LEU A 14 -13.40 6.69 20.97
CA LEU A 14 -11.95 6.62 20.72
C LEU A 14 -11.55 5.59 19.65
N ALA A 15 -12.44 4.69 19.23
CA ALA A 15 -12.14 3.62 18.27
C ALA A 15 -12.17 4.08 16.78
N SER A 16 -12.33 5.38 16.52
CA SER A 16 -12.47 5.93 15.16
C SER A 16 -11.22 6.66 14.63
N CYS A 17 -10.15 6.80 15.42
CA CYS A 17 -8.92 7.47 14.99
C CYS A 17 -8.00 6.54 14.19
N GLY A 18 -8.46 6.12 13.00
CA GLY A 18 -7.60 5.46 12.01
C GLY A 18 -7.15 6.46 10.95
N PRO A 19 -6.03 6.23 10.26
CA PRO A 19 -5.63 7.06 9.15
C PRO A 19 -6.69 6.97 8.03
N VAL A 20 -6.98 8.11 7.41
CA VAL A 20 -7.93 8.25 6.31
C VAL A 20 -7.20 8.75 5.06
N ASP A 21 -7.75 8.43 3.90
CA ASP A 21 -7.30 9.02 2.64
C ASP A 21 -7.81 10.46 2.45
N ARG A 22 -7.49 11.04 1.28
CA ARG A 22 -7.89 12.41 0.92
C ARG A 22 -9.41 12.60 0.78
N ASP A 23 -10.16 11.52 0.54
CA ASP A 23 -11.62 11.52 0.40
C ASP A 23 -12.31 11.17 1.74
N GLY A 24 -11.54 10.96 2.81
CA GLY A 24 -12.03 10.64 4.16
C GLY A 24 -12.33 9.15 4.38
N ALA A 25 -12.02 8.26 3.42
CA ALA A 25 -12.18 6.83 3.61
C ALA A 25 -11.08 6.27 4.51
N ARG A 26 -11.44 5.36 5.42
CA ARG A 26 -10.48 4.71 6.33
C ARG A 26 -9.53 3.82 5.54
N LEU A 27 -8.22 3.99 5.71
CA LEU A 27 -7.25 3.16 5.00
C LEU A 27 -7.34 1.67 5.35
N SER A 28 -7.90 1.32 6.52
CA SER A 28 -8.15 -0.08 6.88
C SER A 28 -9.10 -0.81 5.92
N THR A 29 -9.95 -0.09 5.18
CA THR A 29 -10.85 -0.71 4.18
C THR A 29 -10.16 -1.05 2.87
N TYR A 30 -8.93 -0.54 2.67
CA TYR A 30 -8.15 -0.83 1.47
C TYR A 30 -7.68 -2.28 1.48
N GLU A 31 -7.55 -2.93 2.63
CA GLU A 31 -7.05 -4.31 2.74
C GLU A 31 -8.14 -5.34 2.46
N ASN A 32 -8.54 -5.42 1.19
CA ASN A 32 -9.55 -6.35 0.68
C ASN A 32 -8.98 -7.19 -0.47
N ASP A 33 -9.77 -8.15 -0.95
CA ASP A 33 -9.32 -9.11 -1.97
C ASP A 33 -9.05 -8.45 -3.34
N ALA A 34 -9.73 -7.34 -3.65
CA ALA A 34 -9.47 -6.58 -4.88
C ALA A 34 -8.12 -5.87 -4.81
N THR A 35 -7.78 -5.28 -3.66
CA THR A 35 -6.46 -4.66 -3.45
C THR A 35 -5.36 -5.70 -3.38
N GLU A 36 -5.60 -6.87 -2.81
CA GLU A 36 -4.66 -7.98 -2.86
C GLU A 36 -4.36 -8.37 -4.31
N ALA A 37 -5.39 -8.56 -5.13
CA ALA A 37 -5.23 -8.89 -6.54
C ALA A 37 -4.44 -7.81 -7.32
N LEU A 38 -4.71 -6.52 -7.03
CA LEU A 38 -3.93 -5.42 -7.59
C LEU A 38 -2.46 -5.48 -7.17
N VAL A 39 -2.17 -5.64 -5.87
CA VAL A 39 -0.79 -5.68 -5.37
C VAL A 39 -0.04 -6.88 -5.97
N ARG A 40 -0.67 -8.05 -6.08
CA ARG A 40 -0.08 -9.20 -6.76
C ARG A 40 0.29 -8.88 -8.21
N GLU A 41 -0.61 -8.24 -8.94
CA GLU A 41 -0.36 -7.83 -10.33
C GLU A 41 0.77 -6.79 -10.42
N MET A 42 0.81 -5.82 -9.50
CA MET A 42 1.89 -4.83 -9.42
C MET A 42 3.22 -5.51 -9.15
N LEU A 43 3.32 -6.38 -8.14
CA LEU A 43 4.54 -7.13 -7.81
C LEU A 43 5.03 -7.98 -8.99
N ARG A 44 4.10 -8.64 -9.70
CA ARG A 44 4.40 -9.45 -10.91
C ARG A 44 4.97 -8.61 -12.06
N THR A 45 4.54 -7.35 -12.17
CA THR A 45 4.89 -6.45 -13.28
C THR A 45 5.93 -5.39 -12.91
N LEU A 46 6.49 -5.45 -11.70
CA LEU A 46 7.57 -4.56 -11.30
C LEU A 46 8.78 -4.72 -12.24
N PRO A 47 9.40 -3.61 -12.68
CA PRO A 47 10.64 -3.68 -13.44
C PRO A 47 11.78 -4.17 -12.56
N ASP A 48 12.65 -5.03 -13.10
CA ASP A 48 13.90 -5.40 -12.44
C ASP A 48 14.97 -4.32 -12.66
N LEU A 49 14.97 -3.31 -11.79
CA LEU A 49 15.85 -2.15 -11.88
C LEU A 49 17.24 -2.40 -11.32
N ASN A 50 17.49 -3.59 -10.76
CA ASN A 50 18.80 -3.94 -10.21
C ASN A 50 19.02 -5.46 -10.21
N PRO A 51 19.24 -6.06 -11.40
CA PRO A 51 19.30 -7.51 -11.55
C PRO A 51 20.37 -8.16 -10.67
N GLY A 52 20.07 -9.34 -10.15
CA GLY A 52 21.00 -10.12 -9.31
C GLY A 52 21.11 -9.65 -7.86
N VAL A 53 20.44 -8.57 -7.46
CA VAL A 53 20.40 -8.10 -6.06
C VAL A 53 19.12 -8.58 -5.38
N PRO A 54 19.19 -9.11 -4.14
CA PRO A 54 18.00 -9.44 -3.35
C PRO A 54 17.02 -8.26 -3.26
N LYS A 55 15.74 -8.54 -3.43
CA LYS A 55 14.68 -7.53 -3.40
C LYS A 55 13.97 -7.57 -2.05
N SER A 56 13.66 -6.38 -1.54
CA SER A 56 12.74 -6.19 -0.43
C SER A 56 11.60 -5.29 -0.88
N HIS A 57 10.37 -5.66 -0.56
CA HIS A 57 9.17 -4.94 -0.94
C HIS A 57 8.44 -4.44 0.30
N SER A 58 7.72 -3.35 0.17
CA SER A 58 6.83 -2.86 1.21
C SER A 58 5.55 -2.34 0.60
N ILE A 59 4.42 -2.58 1.25
CA ILE A 59 3.12 -2.11 0.80
C ILE A 59 2.68 -0.99 1.74
N SER A 60 2.48 0.20 1.18
CA SER A 60 2.05 1.40 1.88
C SER A 60 0.67 1.85 1.41
N LEU A 61 -0.16 2.31 2.33
CA LEU A 61 -1.52 2.76 2.09
C LEU A 61 -1.61 4.28 2.19
N GLY A 62 -2.46 4.86 1.35
CA GLY A 62 -2.75 6.29 1.36
C GLY A 62 -1.61 7.17 0.84
N GLU A 63 -1.70 8.46 1.14
CA GLU A 63 -0.74 9.45 0.68
C GLU A 63 0.57 9.37 1.46
N ILE A 64 1.68 9.28 0.71
CA ILE A 64 3.02 9.42 1.28
C ILE A 64 3.33 10.91 1.34
N VAL A 65 3.37 11.45 2.55
CA VAL A 65 3.66 12.86 2.80
C VAL A 65 5.13 13.01 3.20
N PRO A 66 5.88 13.96 2.61
CA PRO A 66 7.25 14.21 3.02
C PRO A 66 7.37 14.42 4.53
N LYS A 67 8.38 13.80 5.15
CA LYS A 67 8.65 13.88 6.60
C LYS A 67 7.56 13.27 7.49
N ARG A 68 6.65 12.48 6.95
CA ARG A 68 5.75 11.61 7.71
C ARG A 68 6.10 10.16 7.46
N ASP A 69 5.80 9.32 8.45
CA ASP A 69 5.91 7.88 8.31
C ASP A 69 4.92 7.39 7.24
N PHE A 70 5.34 6.37 6.50
CA PHE A 70 4.44 5.66 5.60
C PHE A 70 3.39 4.94 6.44
N THR A 71 2.13 4.94 6.00
CA THR A 71 1.13 4.07 6.62
C THR A 71 1.33 2.66 6.07
N PRO A 72 1.81 1.70 6.88
CA PRO A 72 2.01 0.33 6.39
C PRO A 72 0.66 -0.37 6.22
N ALA A 73 0.58 -1.30 5.27
CA ALA A 73 -0.47 -2.31 5.35
C ALA A 73 -0.26 -3.21 6.58
N SER A 74 -1.33 -3.85 7.04
CA SER A 74 -1.33 -4.68 8.24
C SER A 74 -0.59 -6.00 8.03
N VAL A 75 -0.12 -6.60 9.13
CA VAL A 75 0.48 -7.94 9.10
C VAL A 75 -0.46 -9.00 8.52
N PRO A 76 -1.76 -9.06 8.90
CA PRO A 76 -2.72 -9.96 8.25
C PRO A 76 -2.77 -9.82 6.73
N PHE A 77 -2.64 -8.61 6.19
CA PHE A 77 -2.61 -8.39 4.75
C PHE A 77 -1.30 -8.91 4.13
N PHE A 78 -0.15 -8.69 4.77
CA PHE A 78 1.14 -9.23 4.30
C PHE A 78 1.16 -10.76 4.22
N LYS A 79 0.55 -11.45 5.20
CA LYS A 79 0.49 -12.92 5.22
C LYS A 79 -0.15 -13.50 3.97
N ARG A 80 -1.04 -12.75 3.31
CA ARG A 80 -1.69 -13.20 2.09
C ARG A 80 -0.68 -13.43 0.96
N PHE A 81 0.47 -12.75 0.98
CA PHE A 81 1.49 -12.82 -0.07
C PHE A 81 2.65 -13.78 0.24
N GLU A 82 2.61 -14.54 1.34
CA GLU A 82 3.68 -15.48 1.70
C GLU A 82 3.92 -16.54 0.60
N ASP A 83 2.87 -16.89 -0.14
CA ASP A 83 2.92 -17.82 -1.27
C ASP A 83 3.82 -17.34 -2.43
N THR A 84 4.04 -16.02 -2.53
CA THR A 84 4.87 -15.44 -3.59
C THR A 84 6.37 -15.71 -3.39
N GLY A 85 6.79 -16.08 -2.18
CA GLY A 85 8.21 -16.18 -1.81
C GLY A 85 8.96 -14.84 -1.81
N LEU A 86 8.27 -13.73 -2.07
CA LEU A 86 8.86 -12.40 -2.04
C LEU A 86 9.03 -11.94 -0.59
N ARG A 87 10.14 -11.25 -0.32
CA ARG A 87 10.30 -10.55 0.95
C ARG A 87 9.43 -9.29 0.95
N ILE A 88 8.43 -9.29 1.82
CA ILE A 88 7.56 -8.13 2.09
C ILE A 88 7.76 -7.71 3.54
N VAL A 89 8.13 -6.45 3.75
CA VAL A 89 8.42 -5.86 5.06
C VAL A 89 7.50 -4.67 5.34
N SER A 90 7.19 -4.48 6.62
CA SER A 90 6.41 -3.33 7.06
C SER A 90 7.14 -2.03 6.77
N ALA A 91 6.41 -1.04 6.27
CA ALA A 91 6.95 0.29 6.06
C ALA A 91 7.46 0.94 7.37
N ALA A 92 6.95 0.49 8.52
CA ALA A 92 7.34 0.97 9.85
C ALA A 92 8.76 0.57 10.28
N VAL A 93 9.38 -0.42 9.63
CA VAL A 93 10.77 -0.84 9.95
C VAL A 93 11.79 -0.35 8.92
N LEU A 94 11.32 0.30 7.85
CA LEU A 94 12.19 0.86 6.83
C LEU A 94 12.92 2.08 7.37
N THR A 95 14.13 2.30 6.89
CA THR A 95 14.93 3.48 7.23
C THR A 95 15.36 4.20 5.97
N THR A 96 15.91 5.40 6.12
CA THR A 96 16.46 6.18 5.00
C THR A 96 17.95 6.38 5.18
N THR A 97 18.69 6.39 4.07
CA THR A 97 20.14 6.65 4.06
C THR A 97 20.44 7.99 3.38
N PRO A 98 21.08 8.97 4.06
CA PRO A 98 21.57 10.21 3.46
C PRO A 98 22.68 9.97 2.41
N PRO A 99 22.91 10.90 1.47
CA PRO A 99 22.23 12.19 1.29
C PRO A 99 20.92 12.09 0.51
N ASP A 100 20.72 11.01 -0.26
CA ASP A 100 19.61 10.86 -1.20
C ASP A 100 18.30 10.38 -0.54
N ASN A 101 18.30 10.11 0.77
CA ASN A 101 17.17 9.56 1.53
C ASN A 101 16.59 8.28 0.91
N ILE A 102 17.46 7.42 0.36
CA ILE A 102 17.05 6.14 -0.21
C ILE A 102 16.43 5.30 0.89
N ILE A 103 15.22 4.77 0.62
CA ILE A 103 14.51 3.89 1.54
C ILE A 103 15.14 2.50 1.48
N ILE A 104 15.61 2.02 2.61
CA ILE A 104 16.32 0.75 2.74
C ILE A 104 15.60 -0.18 3.70
N ASP A 105 15.71 -1.47 3.40
CA ASP A 105 15.48 -2.54 4.37
C ASP A 105 16.74 -2.69 5.22
N PRO A 106 16.71 -2.40 6.53
CA PRO A 106 17.89 -2.43 7.38
C PRO A 106 18.46 -3.85 7.58
N GLU A 107 17.65 -4.90 7.43
CA GLU A 107 18.07 -6.29 7.64
C GLU A 107 18.93 -6.78 6.46
N LEU A 108 18.44 -6.54 5.24
CA LEU A 108 19.16 -6.91 4.01
C LEU A 108 20.16 -5.84 3.54
N ARG A 109 20.06 -4.62 4.07
CA ARG A 109 20.83 -3.44 3.64
C ARG A 109 20.71 -3.16 2.13
N VAL A 110 19.53 -3.40 1.57
CA VAL A 110 19.19 -3.13 0.17
C VAL A 110 18.10 -2.08 0.08
N ALA A 111 18.04 -1.37 -1.05
CA ALA A 111 16.92 -0.47 -1.34
C ALA A 111 15.61 -1.27 -1.43
N ALA A 112 14.55 -0.75 -0.81
CA ALA A 112 13.23 -1.36 -0.84
C ALA A 112 12.42 -0.85 -2.04
N TYR A 113 11.64 -1.74 -2.66
CA TYR A 113 10.52 -1.35 -3.51
C TYR A 113 9.35 -0.96 -2.64
N ILE A 114 8.82 0.24 -2.83
CA ILE A 114 7.61 0.70 -2.13
C ILE A 114 6.44 0.61 -3.10
N VAL A 115 5.53 -0.33 -2.87
CA VAL A 115 4.24 -0.42 -3.55
C VAL A 115 3.25 0.45 -2.79
N GLN A 116 2.77 1.52 -3.41
CA GLN A 116 1.84 2.48 -2.80
C GLN A 116 0.44 2.29 -3.38
N ILE A 117 -0.54 2.03 -2.51
CA ILE A 117 -1.96 2.17 -2.83
C ILE A 117 -2.41 3.55 -2.33
N ARG A 118 -2.24 4.57 -3.17
CA ARG A 118 -2.45 5.98 -2.78
C ARG A 118 -3.93 6.29 -2.57
N HIS A 119 -4.77 5.72 -3.41
CA HIS A 119 -6.21 5.93 -3.37
C HIS A 119 -6.96 4.70 -3.89
N MET A 120 -8.11 4.40 -3.29
CA MET A 120 -9.04 3.36 -3.70
C MET A 120 -10.46 3.89 -3.64
N LYS A 121 -11.20 3.76 -4.74
CA LYS A 121 -12.63 4.09 -4.80
C LYS A 121 -13.42 2.95 -5.41
N GLN A 122 -14.44 2.47 -4.71
CA GLN A 122 -15.39 1.54 -5.30
C GLN A 122 -16.38 2.33 -6.18
N THR A 123 -16.39 2.07 -7.48
CA THR A 123 -17.24 2.80 -8.44
C THR A 123 -18.51 2.05 -8.79
N ALA A 124 -18.52 0.72 -8.62
CA ALA A 124 -19.72 -0.12 -8.73
C ALA A 124 -19.57 -1.38 -7.86
N PRO A 125 -20.64 -2.16 -7.62
CA PRO A 125 -20.51 -3.48 -7.01
C PRO A 125 -19.49 -4.33 -7.77
N GLY A 126 -18.45 -4.81 -7.08
CA GLY A 126 -17.38 -5.59 -7.70
C GLY A 126 -16.43 -4.80 -8.61
N ARG A 127 -16.43 -3.47 -8.57
CA ARG A 127 -15.50 -2.65 -9.37
C ARG A 127 -14.85 -1.55 -8.54
N TRP A 128 -13.52 -1.50 -8.59
CA TRP A 128 -12.70 -0.53 -7.87
C TRP A 128 -11.75 0.18 -8.83
N GLU A 129 -11.57 1.47 -8.61
CA GLU A 129 -10.57 2.29 -9.27
C GLU A 129 -9.51 2.68 -8.23
N TYR A 130 -8.24 2.61 -8.65
CA TYR A 130 -7.10 2.90 -7.79
C TYR A 130 -6.18 3.93 -8.42
N GLU A 131 -5.58 4.77 -7.58
CA GLU A 131 -4.28 5.38 -7.88
C GLU A 131 -3.23 4.58 -7.15
N ALA A 132 -2.41 3.82 -7.88
CA ALA A 132 -1.38 2.98 -7.29
C ALA A 132 -0.09 3.05 -8.09
N GLY A 133 1.03 2.93 -7.38
CA GLY A 133 2.35 3.06 -7.98
C GLY A 133 3.41 2.32 -7.21
N TRP A 134 4.62 2.39 -7.73
CA TRP A 134 5.79 1.84 -7.07
C TRP A 134 6.94 2.86 -7.08
N SER A 135 7.86 2.74 -6.14
CA SER A 135 9.14 3.43 -6.18
C SER A 135 10.29 2.50 -5.81
N TYR A 136 11.47 2.77 -6.36
CA TYR A 136 12.72 2.12 -6.06
C TYR A 136 13.88 3.13 -6.24
N LYS A 137 14.57 3.45 -5.16
CA LYS A 137 15.57 4.54 -5.14
C LYS A 137 14.95 5.85 -5.65
N LYS A 138 15.48 6.41 -6.74
CA LYS A 138 15.00 7.65 -7.37
C LYS A 138 13.93 7.40 -8.44
N LEU A 139 13.70 6.15 -8.82
CA LEU A 139 12.76 5.78 -9.87
C LEU A 139 11.40 5.49 -9.27
N PHE A 140 10.34 5.94 -9.94
CA PHE A 140 8.99 5.66 -9.53
C PHE A 140 8.02 5.76 -10.71
N GLN A 141 6.86 5.15 -10.54
CA GLN A 141 5.75 5.28 -11.48
C GLN A 141 4.43 5.09 -10.75
N ARG A 142 3.43 5.91 -11.08
CA ARG A 142 2.06 5.82 -10.59
C ARG A 142 1.10 5.76 -11.75
N LYS A 143 0.10 4.89 -11.67
CA LYS A 143 -0.94 4.74 -12.69
C LYS A 143 -2.32 4.72 -12.07
N LYS A 144 -3.33 4.94 -12.90
CA LYS A 144 -4.68 4.47 -12.60
C LYS A 144 -4.75 2.97 -12.82
N TRP A 145 -5.54 2.29 -11.99
CA TRP A 145 -5.85 0.87 -12.16
C TRP A 145 -7.34 0.64 -11.98
N THR A 146 -7.89 -0.30 -12.73
CA THR A 146 -9.24 -0.81 -12.50
C THR A 146 -9.15 -2.26 -12.09
N VAL A 147 -9.82 -2.62 -10.99
CA VAL A 147 -10.02 -4.00 -10.58
C VAL A 147 -11.50 -4.32 -10.67
N THR A 148 -11.83 -5.40 -11.38
CA THR A 148 -13.21 -5.87 -11.55
C THR A 148 -13.31 -7.32 -11.11
N ALA A 149 -14.24 -7.63 -10.21
CA ALA A 149 -14.56 -9.00 -9.82
C ALA A 149 -15.10 -9.78 -11.02
N ALA A 150 -14.55 -10.97 -11.24
CA ALA A 150 -14.87 -11.84 -12.37
C ALA A 150 -14.91 -13.29 -11.92
N ASN A 151 -16.12 -13.85 -11.72
CA ASN A 151 -16.37 -15.27 -11.46
C ASN A 151 -15.45 -15.90 -10.39
N GLY A 152 -15.36 -15.27 -9.21
CA GLY A 152 -14.51 -15.76 -8.11
C GLY A 152 -13.03 -15.38 -8.22
N SER A 153 -12.67 -14.58 -9.22
CA SER A 153 -11.35 -13.97 -9.39
C SER A 153 -11.46 -12.45 -9.56
N HIS A 154 -10.34 -11.77 -9.80
CA HIS A 154 -10.29 -10.34 -10.11
C HIS A 154 -9.55 -10.13 -11.44
N LYS A 155 -10.14 -9.33 -12.33
CA LYS A 155 -9.50 -8.81 -13.54
C LYS A 155 -8.87 -7.46 -13.22
N ILE A 156 -7.60 -7.29 -13.56
CA ILE A 156 -6.83 -6.07 -13.31
C ILE A 156 -6.48 -5.42 -14.66
N GLU A 157 -6.76 -4.14 -14.78
CA GLU A 157 -6.47 -3.34 -15.97
C GLU A 157 -5.65 -2.11 -15.58
N ALA A 158 -4.46 -1.99 -16.16
CA ALA A 158 -3.65 -0.78 -16.05
C ALA A 158 -4.23 0.32 -16.93
N GLY A 159 -4.46 1.49 -16.35
CA GLY A 159 -4.90 2.69 -17.04
C GLY A 159 -3.73 3.64 -17.34
N GLU A 160 -4.05 4.93 -17.40
CA GLU A 160 -3.08 5.99 -17.68
C GLU A 160 -1.96 6.08 -16.62
N VAL A 161 -0.77 6.45 -17.07
CA VAL A 161 0.32 6.88 -16.17
C VAL A 161 -0.01 8.27 -15.66
N LEU A 162 -0.07 8.41 -14.33
CA LEU A 162 -0.35 9.68 -13.66
C LEU A 162 0.92 10.47 -13.39
N ASP A 163 2.00 9.76 -13.08
CA ASP A 163 3.29 10.34 -12.70
C ASP A 163 4.37 9.26 -12.82
N GLY A 164 5.62 9.66 -12.98
CA GLY A 164 6.75 8.76 -13.04
C GLY A 164 7.93 9.32 -13.81
N ASN A 165 9.09 8.74 -13.56
CA ASN A 165 10.36 9.13 -14.18
C ASN A 165 11.16 7.92 -14.69
N LEU A 166 10.49 6.79 -14.86
CA LEU A 166 11.02 5.65 -15.59
C LEU A 166 10.76 5.88 -17.08
N GLU A 167 11.83 6.13 -17.83
CA GLU A 167 11.85 6.26 -19.30
C GLU A 167 11.65 4.91 -20.01
#